data_AF-A0A920VQ11-F1
#
_entry.id   AF-A0A920VQ11-F1
#
_cell.length_a   1.000
_cell.length_b   1.000
_cell.length_c   1.000
_cell.angle_alpha   90.00
_cell.angle_beta   90.00
_cell.angle_gamma   90.00
#
_symmetry.space_group_name_H-M   'P 1'
#
loop_
_entity.id
_entity.type
_entity.pdbx_description
1 polymer ?
#
loop_
_entity_poly.entity_id
_entity_poly.type
_entity_poly.pdbx_seq_one_letter_code
_entity_poly.pdbx_strand_id
1 'polypeptide(L)'
;MAPGLGCHEIAGTVVESKTGQIKEGQRAIVLPTRGSGGLAEYMVQTPDRILPVPEWGPIDEWVMCQHTGTVLYSVKQMGNIAGTRVAVLGQGGIGLSFTMLAEKQGALQIIGIDPVEARLEKALSVGATNTINPSKDKMYEAIEELTGGEGIDIVVDATGDPEGFGQCIKIVKRWGMFVSFSLTGQGGKVSSFLHQEFMFKAAKIIPTQVAATSQPTKDIRETIALKERGWIDPGVLKSHNLDFSEVQKAYDMYAGHEDGVIKVALSVNGLD
;
A
#
# COMPACT_ATOMS: atom_id res chain seq x y z
N MET A 1 0.98 10.24 22.08
CA MET A 1 1.10 11.06 20.86
C MET A 1 0.39 12.38 21.13
N ALA A 2 0.89 13.54 20.67
CA ALA A 2 0.13 14.79 20.80
C ALA A 2 -1.17 14.74 19.96
N PRO A 3 -2.25 15.43 20.36
CA PRO A 3 -3.47 15.51 19.57
C PRO A 3 -3.20 15.95 18.11
N GLY A 4 -3.94 15.38 17.15
CA GLY A 4 -3.83 15.72 15.73
C GLY A 4 -2.68 15.05 14.95
N LEU A 5 -1.73 14.39 15.62
CA LEU A 5 -0.58 13.77 14.96
C LEU A 5 -0.89 12.48 14.19
N GLY A 6 -2.02 11.83 14.49
CA GLY A 6 -2.47 10.68 13.72
C GLY A 6 -2.74 11.07 12.27
N CYS A 7 -2.69 10.09 11.37
CA CYS A 7 -2.88 10.24 9.93
C CYS A 7 -1.80 11.05 9.20
N HIS A 8 -1.33 10.53 8.07
CA HIS A 8 -0.40 11.23 7.19
C HIS A 8 -0.80 11.19 5.71
N GLU A 9 -1.95 10.60 5.39
CA GLU A 9 -2.55 10.59 4.06
C GLU A 9 -3.69 11.60 4.06
N ILE A 10 -3.43 12.76 3.47
CA ILE A 10 -4.30 13.94 3.62
C ILE A 10 -4.58 14.48 2.24
N ALA A 11 -5.82 14.89 2.00
CA ALA A 11 -6.14 15.72 0.87
C ALA A 11 -7.14 16.81 1.28
N GLY A 12 -7.09 17.93 0.59
CA GLY A 12 -7.95 19.07 0.87
C GLY A 12 -7.83 20.14 -0.19
N THR A 13 -8.42 21.29 0.10
CA THR A 13 -8.41 22.48 -0.77
C THR A 13 -7.52 23.55 -0.16
N VAL A 14 -6.71 24.20 -0.99
CA VAL A 14 -5.86 25.31 -0.57
C VAL A 14 -6.75 26.52 -0.26
N VAL A 15 -6.77 26.95 1.00
CA VAL A 15 -7.59 28.10 1.46
C VAL A 15 -6.80 29.40 1.57
N GLU A 16 -5.48 29.34 1.71
CA GLU A 16 -4.58 30.49 1.75
C GLU A 16 -3.24 30.11 1.09
N SER A 17 -2.69 30.98 0.24
CA SER A 17 -1.35 30.77 -0.34
C SER A 17 -0.44 31.98 -0.18
N LYS A 18 0.78 31.73 0.31
CA LYS A 18 1.86 32.73 0.43
C LYS A 18 2.91 32.58 -0.68
N THR A 19 2.61 31.82 -1.73
CA THR A 19 3.53 31.57 -2.85
C THR A 19 2.80 31.65 -4.19
N GLY A 20 3.52 31.89 -5.29
CA GLY A 20 2.95 31.82 -6.64
C GLY A 20 2.84 30.40 -7.22
N GLN A 21 3.36 29.37 -6.53
CA GLN A 21 3.43 28.00 -7.07
C GLN A 21 2.13 27.21 -6.87
N ILE A 22 1.44 27.47 -5.75
CA ILE A 22 0.19 26.83 -5.38
C ILE A 22 -0.87 27.94 -5.26
N LYS A 23 -2.02 27.75 -5.87
CA LYS A 23 -3.11 28.73 -5.90
C LYS A 23 -4.22 28.33 -4.94
N GLU A 24 -4.87 29.33 -4.36
CA GLU A 24 -6.10 29.14 -3.61
C GLU A 24 -7.18 28.48 -4.49
N GLY A 25 -7.99 27.63 -3.88
CA GLY A 25 -9.00 26.81 -4.56
C GLY A 25 -8.47 25.51 -5.15
N GLN A 26 -7.15 25.31 -5.30
CA GLN A 26 -6.62 24.04 -5.80
C GLN A 26 -6.85 22.90 -4.82
N ARG A 27 -7.31 21.77 -5.34
CA ARG A 27 -7.34 20.50 -4.60
C ARG A 27 -5.96 19.84 -4.63
N ALA A 28 -5.55 19.25 -3.52
CA ALA A 28 -4.24 18.61 -3.43
C ALA A 28 -4.18 17.47 -2.41
N ILE A 29 -3.29 16.52 -2.66
CA ILE A 29 -2.74 15.62 -1.63
C ILE A 29 -1.66 16.39 -0.87
N VAL A 30 -1.64 16.27 0.46
CA VAL A 30 -0.76 17.01 1.35
C VAL A 30 0.03 16.04 2.21
N LEU A 31 1.36 16.14 2.16
CA LEU A 31 2.24 15.32 2.99
C LEU A 31 2.66 16.08 4.24
N PRO A 32 2.44 15.53 5.46
CA PRO A 32 2.93 16.18 6.67
C PRO A 32 4.46 16.13 6.77
N THR A 33 5.03 17.09 7.48
CA THR A 33 6.42 17.05 7.95
C THR A 33 6.52 16.27 9.26
N ARG A 34 7.74 15.82 9.60
CA ARG A 34 8.00 15.10 10.85
C ARG A 34 7.55 15.95 12.05
N GLY A 35 6.66 15.38 12.87
CA GLY A 35 6.08 16.07 14.02
C GLY A 35 4.79 16.84 13.72
N SER A 36 4.23 16.71 12.52
CA SER A 36 2.86 17.14 12.17
C SER A 36 2.03 15.93 11.70
N GLY A 37 0.71 16.05 11.71
CA GLY A 37 -0.22 15.00 11.29
C GLY A 37 -1.54 15.59 10.78
N GLY A 38 -2.34 14.73 10.16
CA GLY A 38 -3.48 15.10 9.34
C GLY A 38 -4.83 15.11 10.04
N LEU A 39 -4.90 14.71 11.31
CA LEU A 39 -6.14 14.77 12.07
C LEU A 39 -6.41 16.19 12.58
N ALA A 40 -6.56 17.13 11.64
CA ALA A 40 -6.80 18.54 11.88
C ALA A 40 -7.61 19.16 10.74
N GLU A 41 -8.33 20.25 11.03
CA GLU A 41 -9.13 20.97 10.04
C GLU A 41 -8.28 21.73 9.01
N TYR A 42 -7.10 22.19 9.45
CA TYR A 42 -6.17 22.95 8.62
C TYR A 42 -4.74 22.47 8.84
N MET A 43 -3.95 22.50 7.76
CA MET A 43 -2.52 22.20 7.80
C MET A 43 -1.75 23.20 6.93
N VAL A 44 -0.62 23.66 7.45
CA VAL A 44 0.35 24.47 6.69
C VAL A 44 1.44 23.56 6.15
N GLN A 45 1.75 23.68 4.85
CA GLN A 45 2.84 22.95 4.19
C GLN A 45 3.56 23.80 3.14
N THR A 46 4.75 23.35 2.75
CA THR A 46 5.55 23.95 1.68
C THR A 46 5.14 23.40 0.30
N PRO A 47 5.39 24.12 -0.80
CA PRO A 47 4.96 23.68 -2.14
C PRO A 47 5.45 22.28 -2.57
N ASP A 48 6.61 21.82 -2.08
CA ASP A 48 7.13 20.48 -2.38
C ASP A 48 6.31 19.34 -1.74
N ARG A 49 5.49 19.67 -0.73
CA ARG A 49 4.62 18.76 0.04
C ARG A 49 3.15 18.85 -0.35
N ILE A 50 2.82 19.74 -1.28
CA ILE A 50 1.47 19.90 -1.84
C ILE A 50 1.50 19.34 -3.26
N LEU A 51 0.70 18.31 -3.50
CA LEU A 51 0.61 17.61 -4.78
C LEU A 51 -0.79 17.89 -5.37
N PRO A 52 -0.92 18.85 -6.30
CA PRO A 52 -2.21 19.14 -6.92
C PRO A 52 -2.82 17.91 -7.57
N VAL A 53 -4.14 17.78 -7.45
CA VAL A 53 -4.96 16.75 -8.11
C VAL A 53 -6.02 17.43 -8.98
N PRO A 54 -6.60 16.73 -9.97
CA PRO A 54 -7.65 17.29 -10.80
C PRO A 54 -8.87 17.77 -10.00
N GLU A 55 -9.58 18.74 -10.56
CA GLU A 55 -10.80 19.31 -9.96
C GLU A 55 -12.01 18.36 -9.99
N TRP A 56 -11.94 17.28 -10.77
CA TRP A 56 -13.01 16.31 -10.92
C TRP A 56 -12.82 15.07 -10.03
N GLY A 57 -13.92 14.38 -9.76
CA GLY A 57 -13.95 13.14 -8.97
C GLY A 57 -13.74 13.36 -7.46
N PRO A 58 -14.04 12.36 -6.63
CA PRO A 58 -13.94 12.48 -5.18
C PRO A 58 -12.50 12.64 -4.68
N ILE A 59 -12.25 13.60 -3.77
CA ILE A 59 -10.87 13.87 -3.28
C ILE A 59 -10.34 12.72 -2.42
N ASP A 60 -11.23 12.02 -1.74
CA ASP A 60 -10.95 10.84 -0.93
C ASP A 60 -10.55 9.62 -1.78
N GLU A 61 -10.81 9.62 -3.08
CA GLU A 61 -10.28 8.63 -4.01
C GLU A 61 -8.94 9.06 -4.58
N TRP A 62 -8.70 10.37 -4.74
CA TRP A 62 -7.41 10.89 -5.16
C TRP A 62 -6.34 10.70 -4.10
N VAL A 63 -6.66 10.86 -2.81
CA VAL A 63 -5.69 10.66 -1.70
C VAL A 63 -5.12 9.24 -1.68
N MET A 64 -5.84 8.25 -2.23
CA MET A 64 -5.34 6.88 -2.37
C MET A 64 -4.07 6.79 -3.24
N CYS A 65 -3.84 7.77 -4.13
CA CYS A 65 -2.59 7.88 -4.90
C CYS A 65 -1.35 8.05 -4.00
N GLN A 66 -1.51 8.56 -2.77
CA GLN A 66 -0.38 8.73 -1.85
C GLN A 66 0.26 7.39 -1.50
N HIS A 67 -0.50 6.41 -1.02
CA HIS A 67 0.04 5.11 -0.65
C HIS A 67 0.33 4.25 -1.88
N THR A 68 -0.49 4.29 -2.93
CA THR A 68 -0.15 3.59 -4.17
C THR A 68 1.11 4.15 -4.82
N GLY A 69 1.41 5.45 -4.65
CA GLY A 69 2.68 6.07 -5.07
C GLY A 69 3.90 5.51 -4.34
N THR A 70 3.81 5.22 -3.03
CA THR A 70 4.92 4.57 -2.32
C THR A 70 5.13 3.14 -2.82
N VAL A 71 4.06 2.45 -3.19
CA VAL A 71 4.12 1.12 -3.80
C VAL A 71 4.67 1.17 -5.23
N LEU A 72 4.31 2.17 -6.03
CA LEU A 72 4.85 2.36 -7.38
C LEU A 72 6.38 2.48 -7.37
N TYR A 73 6.94 3.22 -6.41
CA TYR A 73 8.39 3.28 -6.19
C TYR A 73 8.98 1.88 -5.99
N SER A 74 8.35 1.07 -5.13
CA SER A 74 8.82 -0.28 -4.80
C SER A 74 8.72 -1.24 -5.98
N VAL A 75 7.63 -1.19 -6.74
CA VAL A 75 7.48 -2.06 -7.92
C VAL A 75 8.51 -1.72 -9.00
N LYS A 76 8.89 -0.45 -9.17
CA LYS A 76 9.99 -0.08 -10.07
C LYS A 76 11.32 -0.74 -9.72
N GLN A 77 11.54 -1.11 -8.45
CA GLN A 77 12.75 -1.83 -8.03
C GLN A 77 12.73 -3.32 -8.40
N MET A 78 11.56 -3.86 -8.73
CA MET A 78 11.40 -5.25 -9.18
C MET A 78 11.93 -5.47 -10.60
N GLY A 79 12.03 -4.39 -11.40
CA GLY A 79 12.39 -4.48 -12.81
C GLY A 79 11.23 -4.94 -13.69
N ASN A 80 11.52 -5.58 -14.81
CA ASN A 80 10.48 -6.15 -15.67
C ASN A 80 9.95 -7.45 -15.06
N ILE A 81 8.69 -7.45 -14.66
CA ILE A 81 8.02 -8.61 -14.04
C ILE A 81 7.08 -9.34 -15.01
N ALA A 82 7.00 -8.91 -16.27
CA ALA A 82 6.13 -9.51 -17.25
C ALA A 82 6.41 -11.02 -17.38
N GLY A 83 5.36 -11.84 -17.33
CA GLY A 83 5.49 -13.30 -17.40
C GLY A 83 5.89 -13.99 -16.10
N THR A 84 6.12 -13.26 -15.00
CA THR A 84 6.53 -13.85 -13.71
C THR A 84 5.35 -14.14 -12.79
N ARG A 85 5.55 -15.01 -11.79
CA ARG A 85 4.61 -15.28 -10.69
C ARG A 85 4.93 -14.37 -9.51
N VAL A 86 3.94 -13.62 -9.06
CA VAL A 86 4.06 -12.70 -7.91
C VAL A 86 3.17 -13.20 -6.78
N ALA A 87 3.69 -13.27 -5.56
CA ALA A 87 2.89 -13.47 -4.36
C ALA A 87 2.97 -12.24 -3.47
N VAL A 88 1.83 -11.78 -2.97
CA VAL A 88 1.74 -10.59 -2.11
C VAL A 88 1.09 -10.99 -0.78
N LEU A 89 1.91 -11.01 0.28
CA LEU A 89 1.48 -11.32 1.64
C LEU A 89 0.94 -10.05 2.29
N GLY A 90 -0.29 -10.11 2.79
CA GLY A 90 -1.09 -8.97 3.21
C GLY A 90 -1.79 -8.33 2.02
N GLN A 91 -3.12 -8.21 2.09
CA GLN A 91 -3.99 -7.57 1.10
C GLN A 91 -4.74 -6.38 1.71
N GLY A 92 -4.09 -5.64 2.62
CA GLY A 92 -4.51 -4.27 2.97
C GLY A 92 -4.26 -3.30 1.81
N GLY A 93 -4.44 -1.99 2.04
CA GLY A 93 -4.27 -0.98 0.98
C GLY A 93 -2.91 -1.01 0.25
N ILE A 94 -1.82 -1.34 0.97
CA ILE A 94 -0.49 -1.54 0.38
C ILE A 94 -0.42 -2.80 -0.49
N GLY A 95 -0.87 -3.94 0.05
CA GLY A 95 -0.87 -5.21 -0.66
C GLY A 95 -1.72 -5.19 -1.92
N LEU A 96 -2.93 -4.62 -1.84
CA LEU A 96 -3.80 -4.45 -3.00
C LEU A 96 -3.21 -3.48 -4.04
N SER A 97 -2.49 -2.44 -3.60
CA SER A 97 -1.72 -1.59 -4.52
C SER A 97 -0.63 -2.39 -5.25
N PHE A 98 0.06 -3.31 -4.57
CA PHE A 98 1.04 -4.20 -5.20
C PHE A 98 0.36 -5.14 -6.21
N THR A 99 -0.75 -5.76 -5.84
CA THR A 99 -1.56 -6.60 -6.72
C THR A 99 -1.96 -5.86 -8.00
N MET A 100 -2.52 -4.66 -7.87
CA MET A 100 -2.90 -3.80 -9.00
C MET A 100 -1.72 -3.47 -9.92
N LEU A 101 -0.61 -3.02 -9.32
CA LEU A 101 0.56 -2.61 -10.09
C LEU A 101 1.29 -3.79 -10.73
N ALA A 102 1.20 -4.98 -10.13
CA ALA A 102 1.74 -6.21 -10.70
C ALA A 102 0.92 -6.65 -11.93
N GLU A 103 -0.42 -6.56 -11.85
CA GLU A 103 -1.32 -6.81 -12.99
C GLU A 103 -0.99 -5.88 -14.15
N LYS A 104 -0.88 -4.57 -13.88
CA LYS A 104 -0.56 -3.57 -14.90
C LYS A 104 0.82 -3.73 -15.53
N GLN A 105 1.72 -4.49 -14.92
CA GLN A 105 3.06 -4.81 -15.45
C GLN A 105 3.14 -6.18 -16.13
N GLY A 106 2.01 -6.88 -16.26
CA GLY A 106 1.93 -8.14 -17.01
C GLY A 106 2.48 -9.34 -16.25
N ALA A 107 2.46 -9.32 -14.91
CA ALA A 107 2.69 -10.54 -14.14
C ALA A 107 1.72 -11.64 -14.60
N LEU A 108 2.22 -12.84 -14.84
CA LEU A 108 1.45 -13.95 -15.39
C LEU A 108 0.47 -14.53 -14.36
N GLN A 109 0.91 -14.56 -13.11
CA GLN A 109 0.14 -15.09 -11.99
C GLN A 109 0.37 -14.20 -10.79
N ILE A 110 -0.71 -13.83 -10.09
CA ILE A 110 -0.66 -12.99 -8.90
C ILE A 110 -1.45 -13.69 -7.80
N ILE A 111 -0.75 -14.08 -6.74
CA ILE A 111 -1.31 -14.79 -5.60
C ILE A 111 -1.44 -13.83 -4.42
N GLY A 112 -2.68 -13.43 -4.10
CA GLY A 112 -2.97 -12.62 -2.92
C GLY A 112 -3.13 -13.48 -1.67
N ILE A 113 -2.41 -13.15 -0.59
CA ILE A 113 -2.44 -13.93 0.66
C ILE A 113 -2.84 -13.03 1.82
N ASP A 114 -3.97 -13.29 2.47
CA ASP A 114 -4.49 -12.51 3.60
C ASP A 114 -5.52 -13.33 4.39
N PRO A 115 -5.56 -13.23 5.74
CA PRO A 115 -6.56 -13.94 6.54
C PRO A 115 -8.00 -13.41 6.37
N VAL A 116 -8.18 -12.19 5.88
CA VAL A 116 -9.49 -11.53 5.75
C VAL A 116 -10.08 -11.79 4.36
N GLU A 117 -11.19 -12.52 4.31
CA GLU A 117 -11.82 -12.94 3.05
C GLU A 117 -12.21 -11.76 2.14
N ALA A 118 -12.80 -10.70 2.71
CA ALA A 118 -13.18 -9.51 1.94
C ALA A 118 -11.98 -8.85 1.23
N ARG A 119 -10.77 -8.94 1.80
CA ARG A 119 -9.54 -8.46 1.17
C ARG A 119 -9.08 -9.36 0.03
N LEU A 120 -9.29 -10.67 0.14
CA LEU A 120 -9.03 -11.62 -0.94
C LEU A 120 -10.00 -11.43 -2.11
N GLU A 121 -11.29 -11.26 -1.82
CA GLU A 121 -12.29 -10.91 -2.85
C GLU A 121 -11.91 -9.61 -3.57
N LYS A 122 -11.46 -8.60 -2.80
CA LYS A 122 -10.94 -7.38 -3.41
C LYS A 122 -9.69 -7.65 -4.26
N ALA A 123 -8.75 -8.47 -3.80
CA ALA A 123 -7.55 -8.82 -4.53
C ALA A 123 -7.88 -9.39 -5.91
N LEU A 124 -8.84 -10.31 -5.99
CA LEU A 124 -9.33 -10.85 -7.27
C LEU A 124 -9.90 -9.75 -8.17
N SER A 125 -10.71 -8.83 -7.62
CA SER A 125 -11.30 -7.74 -8.41
C SER A 125 -10.28 -6.75 -8.98
N VAL A 126 -9.06 -6.70 -8.42
CA VAL A 126 -8.01 -5.74 -8.81
C VAL A 126 -6.81 -6.40 -9.48
N GLY A 127 -6.89 -7.68 -9.82
CA GLY A 127 -5.90 -8.36 -10.68
C GLY A 127 -5.25 -9.61 -10.12
N ALA A 128 -5.53 -10.02 -8.88
CA ALA A 128 -5.06 -11.32 -8.40
C ALA A 128 -5.69 -12.44 -9.22
N THR A 129 -4.88 -13.41 -9.65
CA THR A 129 -5.34 -14.61 -10.37
C THR A 129 -5.75 -15.71 -9.41
N ASN A 130 -5.17 -15.72 -8.21
CA ASN A 130 -5.44 -16.68 -7.15
C ASN A 130 -5.37 -15.99 -5.80
N THR A 131 -6.03 -16.57 -4.81
CA THR A 131 -5.98 -16.11 -3.42
C THR A 131 -5.79 -17.28 -2.48
N ILE A 132 -5.14 -17.03 -1.33
CA ILE A 132 -4.94 -18.02 -0.27
C ILE A 132 -5.31 -17.37 1.06
N ASN A 133 -6.19 -18.01 1.81
CA ASN A 133 -6.50 -17.60 3.17
C ASN A 133 -5.67 -18.46 4.15
N PRO A 134 -4.58 -17.96 4.75
CA PRO A 134 -3.72 -18.76 5.63
C PRO A 134 -4.40 -19.20 6.94
N SER A 135 -5.59 -18.69 7.25
CA SER A 135 -6.40 -19.15 8.39
C SER A 135 -7.29 -20.35 8.06
N LYS A 136 -7.49 -20.66 6.77
CA LYS A 136 -8.33 -21.77 6.29
C LYS A 136 -7.52 -22.79 5.50
N ASP A 137 -6.54 -22.32 4.74
CA ASP A 137 -5.73 -23.09 3.83
C ASP A 137 -4.36 -23.38 4.42
N LYS A 138 -3.79 -24.51 4.01
CA LYS A 138 -2.38 -24.79 4.24
C LYS A 138 -1.54 -24.04 3.22
N MET A 139 -1.23 -22.78 3.52
CA MET A 139 -0.57 -21.83 2.60
C MET A 139 0.58 -22.43 1.78
N TYR A 140 1.49 -23.18 2.41
CA TYR A 140 2.65 -23.76 1.72
C TYR A 140 2.26 -24.86 0.72
N GLU A 141 1.32 -25.74 1.08
CA GLU A 141 0.82 -26.80 0.18
C GLU A 141 0.08 -26.18 -1.01
N ALA A 142 -0.75 -25.15 -0.77
CA ALA A 142 -1.46 -24.43 -1.82
C ALA A 142 -0.49 -23.71 -2.79
N ILE A 143 0.58 -23.09 -2.29
CA ILE A 143 1.62 -22.49 -3.14
C ILE A 143 2.36 -23.56 -3.95
N GLU A 144 2.68 -24.70 -3.33
CA GLU A 144 3.34 -25.80 -4.02
C GLU A 144 2.48 -26.31 -5.19
N GLU A 145 1.18 -26.50 -4.98
CA GLU A 145 0.22 -26.88 -6.02
C GLU A 145 0.13 -25.84 -7.13
N LEU A 146 -0.05 -24.56 -6.79
CA LEU A 146 -0.19 -23.46 -7.75
C LEU A 146 1.09 -23.21 -8.58
N THR A 147 2.25 -23.60 -8.05
CA THR A 147 3.56 -23.34 -8.69
C THR A 147 4.23 -24.59 -9.24
N GLY A 148 3.62 -25.78 -9.07
CA GLY A 148 4.25 -27.05 -9.42
C GLY A 148 5.57 -27.30 -8.65
N GLY A 149 5.67 -26.78 -7.42
CA GLY A 149 6.86 -26.89 -6.58
C GLY A 149 8.03 -25.96 -6.94
N GLU A 150 7.90 -25.11 -7.95
CA GLU A 150 8.97 -24.16 -8.31
C GLU A 150 9.10 -23.01 -7.31
N GLY A 151 8.01 -22.66 -6.62
CA GLY A 151 7.91 -21.47 -5.79
C GLY A 151 7.64 -20.19 -6.61
N ILE A 152 7.80 -19.04 -5.96
CA ILE A 152 7.37 -17.74 -6.49
C ILE A 152 8.56 -16.92 -7.00
N ASP A 153 8.46 -16.33 -8.20
CA ASP A 153 9.51 -15.48 -8.76
C ASP A 153 9.76 -14.24 -7.92
N ILE A 154 8.69 -13.55 -7.52
CA ILE A 154 8.74 -12.32 -6.74
C ILE A 154 7.75 -12.41 -5.59
N VAL A 155 8.25 -12.32 -4.37
CA VAL A 155 7.41 -12.29 -3.16
C VAL A 155 7.44 -10.90 -2.56
N VAL A 156 6.29 -10.39 -2.14
CA VAL A 156 6.15 -9.10 -1.47
C VAL A 156 5.64 -9.31 -0.06
N ASP A 157 6.35 -8.79 0.93
CA ASP A 157 5.86 -8.68 2.31
C ASP A 157 5.21 -7.31 2.52
N ALA A 158 3.88 -7.29 2.58
CA ALA A 158 3.03 -6.16 2.92
C ALA A 158 2.12 -6.44 4.14
N THR A 159 2.52 -7.40 4.99
CA THR A 159 1.75 -7.87 6.15
C THR A 159 1.75 -6.90 7.34
N GLY A 160 2.86 -6.15 7.51
CA GLY A 160 3.14 -5.44 8.76
C GLY A 160 3.48 -6.37 9.94
N ASP A 161 3.60 -7.68 9.73
CA ASP A 161 3.86 -8.67 10.78
C ASP A 161 5.30 -9.23 10.70
N PRO A 162 6.00 -9.39 11.84
CA PRO A 162 7.36 -9.93 11.86
C PRO A 162 7.52 -11.30 11.18
N GLU A 163 6.50 -12.16 11.20
CA GLU A 163 6.54 -13.50 10.61
C GLU A 163 6.56 -13.46 9.07
N GLY A 164 6.03 -12.39 8.46
CA GLY A 164 5.95 -12.23 7.01
C GLY A 164 7.30 -12.39 6.31
N PHE A 165 8.39 -11.92 6.94
CA PHE A 165 9.75 -12.07 6.41
C PHE A 165 10.15 -13.54 6.22
N GLY A 166 9.95 -14.37 7.26
CA GLY A 166 10.29 -15.80 7.20
C GLY A 166 9.44 -16.56 6.19
N GLN A 167 8.14 -16.24 6.14
CA GLN A 167 7.22 -16.79 5.15
C GLN A 167 7.67 -16.46 3.71
N CYS A 168 8.11 -15.23 3.46
CA CYS A 168 8.61 -14.82 2.15
C CYS A 168 9.86 -15.60 1.73
N ILE A 169 10.82 -15.81 2.64
CA ILE A 169 12.01 -16.63 2.38
C ILE A 169 11.62 -18.07 2.04
N LYS A 170 10.60 -18.62 2.69
CA LYS A 170 10.19 -20.01 2.46
C LYS A 170 9.55 -20.22 1.08
N ILE A 171 8.72 -19.28 0.62
CA ILE A 171 7.93 -19.44 -0.61
C ILE A 171 8.62 -18.89 -1.86
N VAL A 172 9.57 -17.97 -1.73
CA VAL A 172 10.33 -17.47 -2.89
C VAL A 172 11.06 -18.63 -3.56
N LYS A 173 11.11 -18.62 -4.89
CA LYS A 173 11.87 -19.61 -5.65
C LYS A 173 13.37 -19.39 -5.47
N ARG A 174 14.16 -20.40 -5.82
CA ARG A 174 15.62 -20.24 -5.86
C ARG A 174 16.00 -19.16 -6.88
N TRP A 175 16.86 -18.23 -6.47
CA TRP A 175 17.25 -17.03 -7.25
C TRP A 175 16.10 -16.06 -7.54
N GLY A 176 14.97 -16.20 -6.84
CA GLY A 176 13.87 -15.26 -6.92
C GLY A 176 14.17 -13.95 -6.19
N MET A 177 13.14 -13.12 -6.10
CA MET A 177 13.20 -11.82 -5.46
C MET A 177 12.22 -11.73 -4.29
N PHE A 178 12.65 -11.08 -3.22
CA PHE A 178 11.82 -10.74 -2.09
C PHE A 178 11.83 -9.21 -1.90
N VAL A 179 10.68 -8.57 -2.05
CA VAL A 179 10.46 -7.16 -1.74
C VAL A 179 9.93 -7.04 -0.31
N SER A 180 10.78 -6.48 0.56
CA SER A 180 10.44 -6.23 1.97
C SER A 180 9.86 -4.83 2.10
N PHE A 181 8.55 -4.73 2.30
CA PHE A 181 7.84 -3.45 2.46
C PHE A 181 7.32 -3.24 3.89
N SER A 182 6.97 -4.32 4.59
CA SER A 182 6.47 -4.28 5.97
C SER A 182 7.40 -3.54 6.93
N LEU A 183 6.82 -2.64 7.74
CA LEU A 183 7.50 -1.97 8.85
C LEU A 183 7.27 -2.76 10.14
N THR A 184 8.18 -3.67 10.44
CA THR A 184 8.13 -4.54 11.63
C THR A 184 9.08 -4.03 12.73
N GLY A 185 9.18 -4.72 13.86
CA GLY A 185 10.09 -4.35 14.95
C GLY A 185 9.47 -3.54 16.08
N GLN A 186 8.22 -3.09 15.94
CA GLN A 186 7.51 -2.42 17.03
C GLN A 186 7.28 -3.39 18.20
N GLY A 187 7.42 -2.89 19.44
CA GLY A 187 7.24 -3.70 20.65
C GLY A 187 8.31 -4.77 20.86
N GLY A 188 9.46 -4.67 20.18
CA GLY A 188 10.59 -5.61 20.35
C GLY A 188 10.41 -6.96 19.66
N LYS A 189 9.36 -7.13 18.84
CA LYS A 189 9.19 -8.35 18.04
C LYS A 189 10.24 -8.39 16.92
N VAL A 190 10.84 -9.55 16.69
CA VAL A 190 11.92 -9.73 15.72
C VAL A 190 11.42 -10.56 14.55
N SER A 191 11.76 -10.15 13.32
CA SER A 191 11.57 -10.95 12.13
C SER A 191 12.59 -12.08 12.09
N SER A 192 12.11 -13.32 12.12
CA SER A 192 12.95 -14.53 12.16
C SER A 192 12.75 -15.36 10.89
N PHE A 193 13.80 -16.09 10.49
CA PHE A 193 13.77 -16.98 9.34
C PHE A 193 14.83 -18.08 9.51
N LEU A 194 14.63 -19.21 8.83
CA LEU A 194 15.60 -20.29 8.82
C LEU A 194 16.77 -19.90 7.92
N HIS A 195 17.94 -19.65 8.52
CA HIS A 195 19.13 -19.19 7.79
C HIS A 195 19.57 -20.18 6.69
N GLN A 196 19.44 -21.49 6.95
CA GLN A 196 19.75 -22.51 5.95
C GLN A 196 18.82 -22.40 4.73
N GLU A 197 17.52 -22.18 4.92
CA GLU A 197 16.58 -21.95 3.82
C GLU A 197 16.96 -20.70 3.03
N PHE A 198 17.23 -19.58 3.72
CA PHE A 198 17.70 -18.35 3.08
C PHE A 198 18.92 -18.58 2.18
N MET A 199 19.92 -19.30 2.69
CA MET A 199 21.14 -19.64 1.93
C MET A 199 20.84 -20.51 0.71
N PHE A 200 19.92 -21.47 0.80
CA PHE A 200 19.55 -22.33 -0.33
C PHE A 200 18.70 -21.63 -1.39
N LYS A 201 17.81 -20.73 -0.96
CA LYS A 201 16.99 -19.92 -1.86
C LYS A 201 17.85 -18.91 -2.62
N ALA A 202 18.87 -18.35 -1.97
CA ALA A 202 19.76 -17.36 -2.56
C ALA A 202 18.98 -16.22 -3.26
N ALA A 203 17.90 -15.79 -2.62
CA ALA A 203 17.00 -14.77 -3.15
C ALA A 203 17.63 -13.37 -3.05
N LYS A 204 17.33 -12.52 -4.04
CA LYS A 204 17.63 -11.09 -3.95
C LYS A 204 16.59 -10.43 -3.04
N ILE A 205 17.04 -9.83 -1.93
CA ILE A 205 16.16 -9.08 -1.03
C ILE A 205 16.27 -7.59 -1.35
N ILE A 206 15.13 -6.93 -1.54
CA ILE A 206 15.01 -5.49 -1.79
C ILE A 206 14.18 -4.87 -0.68
N PRO A 207 14.81 -4.20 0.31
CA PRO A 207 14.09 -3.30 1.20
C PRO A 207 13.74 -2.01 0.45
N THR A 208 12.53 -1.50 0.63
CA THR A 208 12.07 -0.29 -0.07
C THR A 208 11.69 0.81 0.90
N GLN A 209 12.27 2.00 0.73
CA GLN A 209 12.01 3.17 1.58
C GLN A 209 12.02 4.46 0.75
N VAL A 210 10.91 4.75 0.06
CA VAL A 210 10.78 5.95 -0.79
C VAL A 210 10.99 7.25 0.00
N ALA A 211 10.58 7.27 1.27
CA ALA A 211 10.69 8.42 2.15
C ALA A 211 12.16 8.83 2.46
N ALA A 212 13.12 7.93 2.23
CA ALA A 212 14.55 8.19 2.43
C ALA A 212 15.28 8.57 1.12
N THR A 213 14.56 8.72 0.01
CA THR A 213 15.12 9.14 -1.28
C THR A 213 15.21 10.66 -1.39
N SER A 214 15.93 11.15 -2.40
CA SER A 214 16.00 12.59 -2.71
C SER A 214 14.68 13.17 -3.26
N GLN A 215 13.74 12.32 -3.67
CA GLN A 215 12.47 12.74 -4.29
C GLN A 215 11.28 11.92 -3.75
N PRO A 216 10.93 12.06 -2.45
CA PRO A 216 9.95 11.20 -1.78
C PRO A 216 8.51 11.36 -2.29
N THR A 217 8.21 12.41 -3.05
CA THR A 217 6.88 12.69 -3.63
C THR A 217 6.78 12.35 -5.12
N LYS A 218 7.88 11.95 -5.77
CA LYS A 218 7.92 11.75 -7.22
C LYS A 218 6.92 10.69 -7.66
N ASP A 219 6.95 9.52 -7.05
CA ASP A 219 6.09 8.40 -7.45
C ASP A 219 4.61 8.63 -7.08
N ILE A 220 4.32 9.50 -6.11
CA ILE A 220 2.94 9.95 -5.84
C ILE A 220 2.43 10.82 -6.98
N ARG A 221 3.23 11.81 -7.43
CA ARG A 221 2.89 12.65 -8.60
C ARG A 221 2.70 11.80 -9.85
N GLU A 222 3.52 10.78 -10.03
CA GLU A 222 3.39 9.84 -11.14
C GLU A 222 2.10 9.01 -11.02
N THR A 223 1.76 8.49 -9.84
CA THR A 223 0.48 7.79 -9.63
C THR A 223 -0.73 8.68 -9.90
N ILE A 224 -0.69 9.97 -9.52
CA ILE A 224 -1.75 10.94 -9.87
C ILE A 224 -1.90 11.02 -11.40
N ALA A 225 -0.80 11.21 -12.13
CA ALA A 225 -0.83 11.30 -13.59
C ALA A 225 -1.29 9.98 -14.25
N LEU A 226 -0.91 8.84 -13.68
CA LEU A 226 -1.33 7.51 -14.13
C LEU A 226 -2.82 7.27 -13.88
N LYS A 227 -3.37 7.77 -12.77
CA LYS A 227 -4.80 7.76 -12.48
C LYS A 227 -5.57 8.68 -13.43
N GLU A 228 -5.07 9.90 -13.65
CA GLU A 228 -5.69 10.88 -14.53
C GLU A 228 -5.83 10.37 -15.97
N ARG A 229 -4.83 9.63 -16.48
CA ARG A 229 -4.91 9.01 -17.82
C ARG A 229 -5.69 7.68 -17.87
N GLY A 230 -6.24 7.22 -16.74
CA GLY A 230 -7.01 5.96 -16.65
C GLY A 230 -6.18 4.68 -16.70
N TRP A 231 -4.88 4.71 -16.37
CA TRP A 231 -4.03 3.51 -16.38
C TRP A 231 -4.18 2.66 -15.12
N ILE A 232 -4.42 3.30 -13.98
CA ILE A 232 -4.68 2.65 -12.69
C ILE A 232 -5.69 3.49 -11.90
N ASP A 233 -6.55 2.87 -11.11
CA ASP A 233 -7.46 3.62 -10.23
C ASP A 233 -7.32 3.20 -8.76
N PRO A 234 -6.41 3.82 -8.00
CA PRO A 234 -6.30 3.63 -6.55
C PRO A 234 -7.57 3.96 -5.76
N GLY A 235 -8.51 4.72 -6.34
CA GLY A 235 -9.77 5.09 -5.69
C GLY A 235 -10.58 3.88 -5.25
N VAL A 236 -10.48 2.77 -5.99
CA VAL A 236 -11.17 1.51 -5.69
C VAL A 236 -10.75 0.88 -4.36
N LEU A 237 -9.65 1.32 -3.74
CA LEU A 237 -9.17 0.82 -2.44
C LEU A 237 -9.90 1.48 -1.26
N LYS A 238 -10.60 2.59 -1.49
CA LYS A 238 -11.49 3.20 -0.50
C LYS A 238 -12.64 2.24 -0.21
N SER A 239 -12.69 1.73 1.02
CA SER A 239 -13.75 0.81 1.48
C SER A 239 -14.84 1.51 2.27
N HIS A 240 -14.47 2.55 3.03
CA HIS A 240 -15.36 3.23 3.96
C HIS A 240 -15.10 4.74 3.89
N ASN A 241 -16.15 5.51 4.15
CA ASN A 241 -16.07 6.94 4.40
C ASN A 241 -16.80 7.21 5.72
N LEU A 242 -16.18 7.95 6.62
CA LEU A 242 -16.71 8.30 7.93
C LEU A 242 -16.50 9.80 8.16
N ASP A 243 -17.36 10.39 8.98
CA ASP A 243 -17.17 11.77 9.42
C ASP A 243 -15.96 11.87 10.37
N PHE A 244 -15.28 13.01 10.40
CA PHE A 244 -14.15 13.24 11.28
C PHE A 244 -14.49 13.08 12.77
N SER A 245 -15.75 13.35 13.16
CA SER A 245 -16.24 13.10 14.52
C SER A 245 -16.25 11.61 14.90
N GLU A 246 -16.23 10.69 13.92
CA GLU A 246 -16.16 9.25 14.11
C GLU A 246 -14.72 8.71 14.08
N VAL A 247 -13.71 9.55 14.24
CA VAL A 247 -12.28 9.15 14.17
C VAL A 247 -11.97 7.93 15.05
N GLN A 248 -12.47 7.84 16.28
CA GLN A 248 -12.19 6.68 17.15
C GLN A 248 -12.74 5.38 16.54
N LYS A 249 -13.99 5.40 16.05
CA LYS A 249 -14.63 4.26 15.38
C LYS A 249 -13.86 3.85 14.12
N ALA A 250 -13.35 4.80 13.35
CA ALA A 250 -12.52 4.51 12.17
C ALA A 250 -11.23 3.76 12.54
N TYR A 251 -10.55 4.18 13.61
CA TYR A 251 -9.34 3.53 14.09
C TYR A 251 -9.62 2.14 14.67
N ASP A 252 -10.70 1.98 15.43
CA ASP A 252 -11.10 0.70 16.01
C ASP A 252 -11.48 -0.31 14.91
N MET A 253 -12.29 0.11 13.94
CA MET A 253 -12.63 -0.70 12.76
C MET A 253 -11.36 -1.17 12.03
N TYR A 254 -10.43 -0.24 11.74
CA TYR A 254 -9.19 -0.57 11.05
C TYR A 254 -8.31 -1.53 11.86
N ALA A 255 -8.17 -1.31 13.17
CA ALA A 255 -7.36 -2.15 14.05
C ALA A 255 -7.98 -3.55 14.27
N GLY A 256 -9.31 -3.64 14.31
CA GLY A 256 -10.04 -4.90 14.46
C GLY A 256 -10.20 -5.70 13.17
N HIS A 257 -9.85 -5.12 12.01
CA HIS A 257 -10.14 -5.67 10.68
C HIS A 257 -11.62 -5.97 10.47
N GLU A 258 -12.48 -5.13 11.04
CA GLU A 258 -13.93 -5.29 11.01
C GLU A 258 -14.52 -4.79 9.68
N ASP A 259 -15.73 -5.26 9.36
CA ASP A 259 -16.54 -4.77 8.23
C ASP A 259 -15.84 -4.82 6.85
N GLY A 260 -14.88 -5.73 6.68
CA GLY A 260 -14.13 -5.84 5.43
C GLY A 260 -13.24 -4.62 5.13
N VAL A 261 -12.84 -3.86 6.16
CA VAL A 261 -12.07 -2.62 6.00
C VAL A 261 -10.73 -2.81 5.26
N ILE A 262 -10.47 -1.89 4.34
CA ILE A 262 -9.22 -1.77 3.56
C ILE A 262 -8.62 -0.38 3.76
N LYS A 263 -9.37 0.66 3.40
CA LYS A 263 -9.05 2.07 3.63
C LYS A 263 -10.31 2.80 4.08
N VAL A 264 -10.17 3.58 5.15
CA VAL A 264 -11.20 4.49 5.66
C VAL A 264 -10.79 5.91 5.28
N ALA A 265 -11.65 6.62 4.57
CA ALA A 265 -11.54 8.06 4.39
C ALA A 265 -12.29 8.76 5.54
N LEU A 266 -11.66 9.80 6.10
CA LEU A 266 -12.28 10.65 7.13
C LEU A 266 -12.55 12.02 6.52
N SER A 267 -13.80 12.46 6.57
CA SER A 267 -14.22 13.75 6.00
C SER A 267 -14.38 14.79 7.11
N VAL A 268 -13.61 15.88 7.04
CA VAL A 268 -13.59 16.94 8.06
C VAL A 268 -14.79 17.88 7.99
N ASN A 269 -15.34 18.11 6.79
CA ASN A 269 -16.42 19.07 6.56
C ASN A 269 -17.75 18.37 6.19
N GLY A 270 -17.98 17.14 6.67
CA GLY A 270 -19.12 16.30 6.29
C GLY A 270 -18.89 15.48 5.02
N LEU A 271 -19.81 14.54 4.76
CA LEU A 271 -19.82 13.66 3.59
C LEU A 271 -20.60 14.35 2.46
N ASP A 272 -19.91 14.99 1.52
CA ASP A 272 -20.51 15.48 0.26
C ASP A 272 -20.48 14.40 -0.84
#